data_AF-A0A3D2C3Z0-F1
#
_entry.id   AF-A0A3D2C3Z0-F1
#
_cell.length_a   1.000
_cell.length_b   1.000
_cell.length_c   1.000
_cell.angle_alpha   90.00
_cell.angle_beta   90.00
_cell.angle_gamma   90.00
#
_symmetry.space_group_name_H-M   'P 1'
#
loop_
_entity.id
_entity.type
_entity.pdbx_description
1 polymer ?
#
loop_
_entity_poly.entity_id
_entity_poly.type
_entity_poly.pdbx_seq_one_letter_code
_entity_poly.pdbx_strand_id
1 'polypeptide(L)'
;MDFLDGARRALDFTQRFLVTEPDPASGEPMAYYTFNSNQKLGTVVVNLLGIIDLARATDSQEWDEQLKQMGRFILFMQEDNGKFNGYHVSKEHSYYGMQNDIVPGEAALALVYLAEYFDDDQWIATLPTYFDYYRPWYAERSAKADHTAPWPKYTYDNDTRLELVQFGPWTVMAANAYHRRTGDEEAAAFGLEIARWMIETYEWTEETAPYPDYIGGYYKLPDELPAMQAFCYAEGVAAAYQLALRFRPESAAYFEQHTRESMRFGLQMQYNDFSTYAFSRPDQVDGGIRYSMNETKVRIDYVHHGLSAMYQWVKAAESDATLAAEIREGPMTPIQSQRLERLERLRAAREAGDVEAIDQAMPPWGSARRAVPAMRFAYPENAVFPVAESNPSQIRSEQPKKESAPSSAQ
;
A
#
# COMPACT_ATOMS: atom_id res chain seq x y z
N MET A 1 -12.60 -6.95 15.68
CA MET A 1 -12.02 -5.91 16.56
C MET A 1 -10.58 -5.62 16.17
N ASP A 2 -9.75 -6.64 15.93
CA ASP A 2 -8.31 -6.50 15.69
C ASP A 2 -7.86 -5.51 14.61
N PHE A 3 -8.55 -5.40 13.47
CA PHE A 3 -8.15 -4.48 12.39
C PHE A 3 -8.40 -3.00 12.72
N LEU A 4 -9.55 -2.68 13.31
CA LEU A 4 -9.88 -1.31 13.73
C LEU A 4 -8.94 -0.86 14.85
N ASP A 5 -8.66 -1.74 15.81
CA ASP A 5 -7.70 -1.46 16.88
C ASP A 5 -6.28 -1.30 16.31
N GLY A 6 -5.92 -2.09 15.30
CA GLY A 6 -4.66 -1.95 14.57
C GLY A 6 -4.53 -0.59 13.89
N ALA A 7 -5.58 -0.17 13.18
CA ALA A 7 -5.64 1.13 12.52
C ALA A 7 -5.55 2.29 13.52
N ARG A 8 -6.30 2.23 14.63
CA ARG A 8 -6.22 3.24 15.70
C ARG A 8 -4.83 3.31 16.33
N ARG A 9 -4.20 2.18 16.66
CA ARG A 9 -2.82 2.17 17.19
C ARG A 9 -1.81 2.77 16.22
N ALA A 10 -1.97 2.51 14.92
CA ALA A 10 -1.10 3.10 13.90
C ALA A 10 -1.30 4.62 13.84
N LEU A 11 -2.55 5.08 13.88
CA LEU A 11 -2.89 6.50 13.91
C LEU A 11 -2.35 7.18 15.18
N ASP A 12 -2.56 6.60 16.36
CA ASP A 12 -2.04 7.11 17.64
C ASP A 12 -0.52 7.29 17.60
N PHE A 13 0.18 6.39 16.91
CA PHE A 13 1.62 6.51 16.72
C PHE A 13 1.97 7.69 15.81
N THR A 14 1.29 7.86 14.67
CA THR A 14 1.59 8.96 13.74
C THR A 14 1.20 10.32 14.30
N GLN A 15 0.13 10.41 15.10
CA GLN A 15 -0.30 11.64 15.78
C GLN A 15 0.79 12.27 16.66
N ARG A 16 1.76 11.49 17.16
CA ARG A 16 2.91 11.99 17.93
C ARG A 16 3.83 12.92 17.14
N PHE A 17 3.71 12.90 15.82
CA PHE A 17 4.54 13.65 14.88
C PHE A 17 3.76 14.72 14.13
N LEU A 18 2.46 14.88 14.42
CA LEU A 18 1.62 15.88 13.77
C LEU A 18 2.01 17.28 14.25
N VAL A 19 2.13 18.20 13.30
CA VAL A 19 2.35 19.63 13.51
C VAL A 19 1.25 20.39 12.79
N THR A 20 0.78 21.46 13.41
CA THR A 20 -0.14 22.41 12.80
C THR A 20 0.55 23.77 12.70
N GLU A 21 0.43 24.42 11.55
CA GLU A 21 0.90 25.78 11.34
C GLU A 21 -0.10 26.56 10.48
N PRO A 22 -0.11 27.91 10.53
CA PRO A 22 -0.95 28.69 9.63
C PRO A 22 -0.38 28.65 8.21
N ASP A 23 -1.24 28.39 7.22
CA ASP A 23 -0.93 28.62 5.81
C ASP A 23 -0.54 30.10 5.61
N PRO A 24 0.66 30.39 5.06
CA PRO A 24 1.11 31.76 4.83
C PRO A 24 0.19 32.61 3.96
N ALA A 25 -0.59 32.00 3.06
CA ALA A 25 -1.46 32.70 2.13
C ALA A 25 -2.84 33.02 2.74
N SER A 26 -3.49 32.02 3.36
CA SER A 26 -4.85 32.16 3.90
C SER A 26 -4.90 32.49 5.40
N GLY A 27 -3.84 32.17 6.14
CA GLY A 27 -3.81 32.19 7.61
C GLY A 27 -4.57 31.03 8.28
N GLU A 28 -5.21 30.16 7.50
CA GLU A 28 -5.93 29.00 8.03
C GLU A 28 -4.96 27.91 8.50
N PRO A 29 -5.31 27.10 9.51
CA PRO A 29 -4.43 26.04 9.97
C PRO A 29 -4.31 24.94 8.91
N MET A 30 -3.07 24.52 8.65
CA MET A 30 -2.71 23.34 7.88
C MET A 30 -1.91 22.37 8.76
N ALA A 31 -1.97 21.06 8.45
CA ALA A 31 -1.36 20.03 9.27
C ALA A 31 -0.50 19.06 8.45
N TYR A 32 0.68 18.73 8.97
CA TYR A 32 1.62 17.78 8.37
C TYR A 32 2.41 17.02 9.45
N TYR A 33 3.18 16.02 9.04
CA TYR A 33 4.01 15.23 9.95
C TYR A 33 5.48 15.62 9.88
N THR A 34 6.15 15.71 11.03
CA THR A 34 7.58 15.96 11.16
C THR A 34 8.29 14.81 11.87
N PHE A 35 9.31 14.22 11.23
CA PHE A 35 10.16 13.21 11.86
C PHE A 35 11.61 13.41 11.45
N ASN A 36 12.52 13.58 12.42
CA ASN A 36 13.94 13.91 12.17
C ASN A 36 14.12 15.10 11.20
N SER A 37 13.34 16.16 11.42
CA SER A 37 13.32 17.37 10.58
C SER A 37 12.92 17.14 9.11
N ASN A 38 12.30 16.00 8.80
CA ASN A 38 11.84 15.65 7.47
C ASN A 38 10.31 15.75 7.41
N GLN A 39 9.80 16.52 6.45
CA GLN A 39 8.37 16.69 6.18
C GLN A 39 8.12 16.34 4.71
N LYS A 40 7.46 15.20 4.49
CA LYS A 40 7.17 14.69 3.15
C LYS A 40 5.67 14.74 2.88
N LEU A 41 5.29 15.21 1.70
CA LEU A 41 3.90 15.25 1.27
C LEU A 41 3.25 13.85 1.33
N GLY A 42 3.96 12.82 0.87
CA GLY A 42 3.44 11.44 0.85
C GLY A 42 3.08 10.91 2.25
N THR A 43 3.77 11.35 3.30
CA THR A 43 3.42 10.98 4.68
C THR A 43 2.07 11.53 5.08
N VAL A 44 1.76 12.78 4.71
CA VAL A 44 0.46 13.41 4.98
C VAL A 44 -0.63 12.69 4.20
N VAL A 45 -0.40 12.46 2.92
CA VAL A 45 -1.35 11.79 2.02
C VAL A 45 -1.74 10.40 2.53
N VAL A 46 -0.77 9.52 2.81
CA VAL A 46 -1.07 8.14 3.24
C VAL A 46 -1.82 8.13 4.58
N ASN A 47 -1.48 9.03 5.51
CA ASN A 47 -2.22 9.14 6.77
C ASN A 47 -3.64 9.68 6.55
N LEU A 48 -3.82 10.69 5.69
CA LEU A 48 -5.13 11.24 5.34
C LEU A 48 -6.03 10.15 4.76
N LEU A 49 -5.55 9.38 3.79
CA LEU A 49 -6.30 8.26 3.19
C LEU A 49 -6.69 7.22 4.26
N GLY A 50 -5.74 6.85 5.13
CA GLY A 50 -6.00 5.92 6.23
C GLY A 50 -7.01 6.44 7.26
N ILE A 51 -6.99 7.73 7.58
CA ILE A 51 -7.96 8.37 8.48
C ILE A 51 -9.34 8.38 7.84
N ILE A 52 -9.47 8.71 6.55
CA ILE A 52 -10.74 8.68 5.82
C ILE A 52 -11.35 7.27 5.85
N ASP A 53 -10.54 6.23 5.57
CA ASP A 53 -11.02 4.85 5.58
C ASP A 53 -11.44 4.41 6.99
N LEU A 54 -10.69 4.80 8.03
CA LEU A 54 -11.06 4.53 9.42
C LEU A 54 -12.34 5.27 9.83
N ALA A 55 -12.47 6.54 9.44
CA ALA A 55 -13.66 7.35 9.69
C ALA A 55 -14.90 6.72 9.06
N ARG A 56 -14.83 6.34 7.78
CA ARG A 56 -15.90 5.61 7.06
C ARG A 56 -16.24 4.27 7.72
N ALA A 57 -15.24 3.50 8.13
CA ALA A 57 -15.44 2.19 8.75
C ALA A 57 -16.05 2.25 10.15
N THR A 58 -15.93 3.41 10.82
CA THR A 58 -16.41 3.61 12.21
C THR A 58 -17.54 4.61 12.32
N ASP A 59 -17.99 5.20 11.21
CA ASP A 59 -18.95 6.32 11.16
C ASP A 59 -18.54 7.47 12.12
N SER A 60 -17.24 7.78 12.15
CA SER A 60 -16.64 8.74 13.09
C SER A 60 -16.26 10.03 12.38
N GLN A 61 -16.63 11.16 12.98
CA GLN A 61 -16.22 12.51 12.56
C GLN A 61 -15.09 13.09 13.43
N GLU A 62 -14.48 12.25 14.28
CA GLU A 62 -13.43 12.65 15.25
C GLU A 62 -12.26 13.41 14.59
N TRP A 63 -11.96 13.12 13.33
CA TRP A 63 -10.80 13.64 12.61
C TRP A 63 -11.14 14.66 11.53
N ASP A 64 -12.39 15.12 11.42
CA ASP A 64 -12.82 15.98 10.31
C ASP A 64 -11.99 17.27 10.19
N GLU A 65 -11.73 17.95 11.31
CA GLU A 65 -10.90 19.16 11.31
C GLU A 65 -9.44 18.86 10.95
N GLN A 66 -8.91 17.72 11.40
CA GLN A 66 -7.56 17.28 11.05
C GLN A 66 -7.46 16.97 9.54
N LEU A 67 -8.47 16.30 8.97
CA LEU A 67 -8.54 16.00 7.54
C LEU A 67 -8.57 17.28 6.70
N LYS A 68 -9.33 18.30 7.10
CA LYS A 68 -9.34 19.61 6.42
C LYS A 68 -7.97 20.29 6.50
N GLN A 69 -7.33 20.28 7.67
CA GLN A 69 -5.98 20.85 7.84
C GLN A 69 -4.94 20.12 6.99
N MET A 70 -5.02 18.79 6.87
CA MET A 70 -4.16 18.02 5.97
C MET A 70 -4.46 18.32 4.50
N GLY A 71 -5.73 18.46 4.13
CA GLY A 71 -6.14 18.87 2.78
C GLY A 71 -5.57 20.24 2.39
N ARG A 72 -5.63 21.23 3.30
CA ARG A 72 -5.00 22.53 3.11
C ARG A 72 -3.49 22.43 2.94
N PHE A 73 -2.82 21.56 3.71
CA PHE A 73 -1.39 21.31 3.51
C PHE A 73 -1.11 20.74 2.11
N ILE A 74 -1.90 19.79 1.63
CA ILE A 74 -1.74 19.24 0.27
C ILE A 74 -1.90 20.34 -0.78
N LEU A 75 -2.92 21.20 -0.66
CA LEU A 75 -3.12 22.34 -1.56
C LEU A 75 -1.98 23.36 -1.48
N PHE A 76 -1.47 23.66 -0.28
CA PHE A 76 -0.30 24.51 -0.07
C PHE A 76 0.95 23.96 -0.76
N MET A 77 1.09 22.63 -0.84
CA MET A 77 2.22 21.99 -1.53
C MET A 77 2.07 21.99 -3.06
N GLN A 78 0.92 22.39 -3.60
CA GLN A 78 0.70 22.51 -5.04
C GLN A 78 1.14 23.88 -5.55
N GLU A 79 1.94 23.90 -6.61
CA GLU A 79 2.30 25.11 -7.34
C GLU A 79 1.15 25.58 -8.25
N ASP A 80 1.17 26.86 -8.65
CA ASP A 80 0.16 27.47 -9.53
C ASP A 80 -0.01 26.73 -10.87
N ASN A 81 1.04 26.05 -11.34
CA ASN A 81 1.02 25.27 -12.58
C ASN A 81 0.41 23.87 -12.41
N GLY A 82 0.03 23.46 -11.20
CA GLY A 82 -0.54 22.14 -10.89
C GLY A 82 0.47 21.09 -10.38
N LYS A 83 1.77 21.37 -10.45
CA LYS A 83 2.84 20.50 -9.92
C LYS A 83 2.79 20.43 -8.40
N PHE A 84 3.07 19.26 -7.81
CA PHE A 84 3.23 19.15 -6.36
C PHE A 84 4.70 19.17 -5.92
N ASN A 85 4.96 19.87 -4.82
CA ASN A 85 6.22 19.82 -4.11
C ASN A 85 6.24 18.62 -3.14
N GLY A 86 7.27 17.79 -3.22
CA GLY A 86 7.37 16.58 -2.40
C GLY A 86 7.82 16.82 -0.95
N TYR A 87 8.48 17.95 -0.69
CA TYR A 87 9.18 18.22 0.57
C TYR A 87 8.90 19.62 1.12
N HIS A 88 8.50 19.71 2.38
CA HIS A 88 8.30 20.96 3.11
C HIS A 88 9.38 21.13 4.18
N VAL A 89 10.63 21.39 3.76
CA VAL A 89 11.79 21.41 4.66
C VAL A 89 12.47 22.78 4.68
N SER A 90 13.28 23.05 5.71
CA SER A 90 14.06 24.29 5.78
C SER A 90 15.16 24.36 4.71
N LYS A 91 15.67 25.57 4.42
CA LYS A 91 16.72 25.82 3.40
C LYS A 91 18.01 25.05 3.65
N GLU A 92 18.29 24.72 4.89
CA GLU A 92 19.50 24.00 5.33
C GLU A 92 19.34 22.48 5.21
N HIS A 93 18.12 21.98 5.00
CA HIS A 93 17.87 20.56 4.83
C HIS A 93 18.30 20.09 3.44
N SER A 94 18.89 18.89 3.36
CA SER A 94 19.33 18.29 2.09
C SER A 94 18.23 18.10 1.04
N TYR A 95 16.94 18.07 1.43
CA TYR A 95 15.79 17.87 0.54
C TYR A 95 15.22 19.20 0.05
N TYR A 96 15.74 20.34 0.50
CA TYR A 96 15.24 21.64 0.08
C TYR A 96 15.42 21.83 -1.42
N GLY A 97 14.31 22.11 -2.12
CA GLY A 97 14.30 22.26 -3.57
C GLY A 97 14.55 20.98 -4.37
N MET A 98 14.67 19.81 -3.70
CA MET A 98 14.70 18.54 -4.42
C MET A 98 13.34 18.28 -5.07
N GLN A 99 13.36 17.93 -6.35
CA GLN A 99 12.17 17.50 -7.07
C GLN A 99 11.97 16.00 -6.88
N ASN A 100 10.72 15.61 -6.66
CA ASN A 100 10.34 14.22 -6.54
C ASN A 100 8.92 14.01 -7.06
N ASP A 101 8.81 13.55 -8.31
CA ASP A 101 7.53 13.29 -8.98
C ASP A 101 6.91 11.91 -8.59
N ILE A 102 7.33 11.34 -7.45
CA ILE A 102 6.74 10.12 -6.88
C ILE A 102 5.34 10.37 -6.30
N VAL A 103 5.14 11.49 -5.59
CA VAL A 103 3.97 11.78 -4.75
C VAL A 103 2.78 12.47 -5.46
N PRO A 104 2.89 13.08 -6.66
CA PRO A 104 1.85 13.98 -7.14
C PRO A 104 0.53 13.26 -7.46
N GLY A 105 0.58 12.00 -7.93
CA GLY A 105 -0.63 11.17 -8.08
C GLY A 105 -1.28 10.81 -6.75
N GLU A 106 -0.49 10.55 -5.69
CA GLU A 106 -1.01 10.29 -4.35
C GLU A 106 -1.77 11.52 -3.83
N ALA A 107 -1.17 12.70 -3.97
CA ALA A 107 -1.75 13.97 -3.55
C ALA A 107 -3.07 14.25 -4.29
N ALA A 108 -3.11 14.06 -5.61
CA ALA A 108 -4.31 14.21 -6.40
C ALA A 108 -5.42 13.25 -5.94
N LEU A 109 -5.10 11.98 -5.70
CA LEU A 109 -6.05 10.98 -5.19
C LEU A 109 -6.62 11.39 -3.82
N ALA A 110 -5.77 11.85 -2.89
CA ALA A 110 -6.19 12.28 -1.57
C ALA A 110 -7.16 13.46 -1.61
N LEU A 111 -6.95 14.42 -2.50
CA LEU A 111 -7.86 15.54 -2.71
C LEU A 111 -9.24 15.08 -3.21
N VAL A 112 -9.29 14.09 -4.11
CA VAL A 112 -10.58 13.49 -4.52
C VAL A 112 -11.27 12.78 -3.35
N TYR A 113 -10.51 12.05 -2.53
CA TYR A 113 -11.09 11.36 -1.37
C TYR A 113 -11.64 12.35 -0.34
N LEU A 114 -11.00 13.50 -0.14
CA LEU A 114 -11.53 14.59 0.68
C LEU A 114 -12.82 15.16 0.09
N ALA A 115 -12.86 15.43 -1.22
CA ALA A 115 -14.07 15.91 -1.88
C ALA A 115 -15.22 14.92 -1.73
N GLU A 116 -14.97 13.62 -1.88
CA GLU A 116 -15.99 12.58 -1.68
C GLU A 116 -16.41 12.45 -0.20
N TYR A 117 -15.46 12.56 0.73
CA TYR A 117 -15.75 12.42 2.17
C TYR A 117 -16.58 13.59 2.72
N PHE A 118 -16.28 14.82 2.30
CA PHE A 118 -17.00 16.03 2.73
C PHE A 118 -18.12 16.46 1.78
N ASP A 119 -18.28 15.79 0.64
CA ASP A 119 -19.14 16.21 -0.48
C ASP A 119 -18.88 17.67 -0.90
N ASP A 120 -17.59 18.00 -1.11
CA ASP A 120 -17.14 19.37 -1.33
C ASP A 120 -16.08 19.46 -2.43
N ASP A 121 -16.48 20.00 -3.59
CA ASP A 121 -15.62 20.07 -4.77
C ASP A 121 -14.49 21.10 -4.65
N GLN A 122 -14.45 21.93 -3.59
CA GLN A 122 -13.34 22.86 -3.38
C GLN A 122 -11.99 22.14 -3.31
N TRP A 123 -11.96 20.91 -2.80
CA TRP A 123 -10.74 20.12 -2.64
C TRP A 123 -10.16 19.67 -3.98
N ILE A 124 -10.98 19.58 -5.04
CA ILE A 124 -10.56 19.12 -6.37
C ILE A 124 -10.51 20.24 -7.40
N ALA A 125 -10.74 21.50 -7.00
CA ALA A 125 -10.79 22.64 -7.89
C ALA A 125 -9.48 22.87 -8.67
N THR A 126 -8.34 22.41 -8.13
CA THR A 126 -7.01 22.53 -8.72
C THR A 126 -6.56 21.29 -9.50
N LEU A 127 -7.36 20.22 -9.56
CA LEU A 127 -6.98 19.02 -10.30
C LEU A 127 -6.93 19.18 -11.83
N PRO A 128 -7.70 20.08 -12.48
CA PRO A 128 -7.48 20.36 -13.89
C PRO A 128 -6.05 20.80 -14.22
N THR A 129 -5.45 21.69 -13.42
CA THR A 129 -4.07 22.14 -13.65
C THR A 129 -3.04 21.03 -13.39
N TYR A 130 -3.32 20.13 -12.44
CA TYR A 130 -2.53 18.92 -12.24
C TYR A 130 -2.48 18.07 -13.53
N PHE A 131 -3.63 17.78 -14.13
CA PHE A 131 -3.68 16.99 -15.37
C PHE A 131 -3.03 17.73 -16.56
N ASP A 132 -3.24 19.04 -16.66
CA ASP A 132 -2.61 19.88 -17.69
C ASP A 132 -1.08 19.88 -17.59
N TYR A 133 -0.53 19.85 -16.38
CA TYR A 133 0.91 19.77 -16.16
C TYR A 133 1.48 18.38 -16.46
N TYR A 134 0.88 17.35 -15.85
CA TYR A 134 1.47 16.02 -15.83
C TYR A 134 1.28 15.25 -17.14
N ARG A 135 0.27 15.57 -17.95
CA ARG A 135 0.06 14.94 -19.27
C ARG A 135 1.24 15.17 -20.24
N PRO A 136 1.65 16.41 -20.57
CA PRO A 136 2.82 16.65 -21.41
C PRO A 136 4.13 16.20 -20.73
N TRP A 137 4.25 16.36 -19.40
CA TRP A 137 5.40 15.87 -18.63
C TRP A 137 5.60 14.35 -18.79
N TYR A 138 4.50 13.59 -18.74
CA TYR A 138 4.51 12.14 -18.92
C TYR A 138 4.85 11.78 -20.37
N ALA A 139 4.21 12.43 -21.35
CA ALA A 139 4.45 12.16 -22.77
C ALA A 139 5.92 12.38 -23.16
N GLU A 140 6.56 13.42 -22.64
CA GLU A 140 8.00 13.66 -22.86
C GLU A 140 8.87 12.53 -22.32
N ARG A 141 8.54 11.99 -21.14
CA ARG A 141 9.33 10.97 -20.44
C ARG A 141 9.10 9.57 -20.99
N SER A 142 7.85 9.20 -21.25
CA SER A 142 7.52 7.89 -21.80
C SER A 142 8.16 7.69 -23.18
N ALA A 143 8.31 8.77 -23.97
CA ALA A 143 9.01 8.78 -25.25
C ALA A 143 10.52 8.54 -25.18
N LYS A 144 11.14 8.57 -23.99
CA LYS A 144 12.57 8.27 -23.79
C LYS A 144 12.88 6.77 -23.72
N ALA A 145 11.86 5.92 -23.87
CA ALA A 145 12.02 4.48 -23.88
C ALA A 145 13.05 4.02 -24.93
N ASP A 146 13.97 3.15 -24.52
CA ASP A 146 14.83 2.44 -25.46
C ASP A 146 14.06 1.30 -26.12
N HIS A 147 13.63 1.55 -27.36
CA HIS A 147 12.91 0.57 -28.18
C HIS A 147 13.83 -0.50 -28.81
N THR A 148 15.14 -0.42 -28.62
CA THR A 148 16.13 -1.37 -29.16
C THR A 148 16.56 -2.44 -28.15
N ALA A 149 16.17 -2.31 -26.88
CA ALA A 149 16.53 -3.26 -25.83
C ALA A 149 15.94 -4.67 -26.10
N PRO A 150 16.76 -5.75 -26.05
CA PRO A 150 16.24 -7.11 -25.95
C PRO A 150 15.55 -7.25 -24.59
N TRP A 151 14.37 -7.86 -24.55
CA TRP A 151 13.42 -7.74 -23.44
C TRP A 151 14.06 -7.74 -22.02
N PRO A 152 13.64 -6.85 -21.09
CA PRO A 152 12.43 -6.01 -21.13
C PRO A 152 12.39 -4.99 -22.27
N LYS A 153 11.29 -4.99 -23.05
CA LYS A 153 11.07 -4.00 -24.12
C LYS A 153 10.86 -2.66 -23.42
N TYR A 154 11.46 -1.59 -23.95
CA TYR A 154 11.30 -0.23 -23.41
C TYR A 154 11.97 -0.06 -22.05
N THR A 155 13.30 -0.20 -22.04
CA THR A 155 14.08 0.21 -20.87
C THR A 155 14.22 1.73 -20.82
N TYR A 156 14.11 2.30 -19.64
CA TYR A 156 14.42 3.70 -19.39
C TYR A 156 15.79 3.81 -18.73
N ASP A 157 16.45 4.94 -18.90
CA ASP A 157 17.52 5.32 -17.97
C ASP A 157 16.96 5.35 -16.53
N ASN A 158 17.86 5.15 -15.56
CA ASN A 158 17.43 4.94 -14.19
C ASN A 158 16.68 6.15 -13.60
N ASP A 159 16.98 7.36 -14.05
CA ASP A 159 16.36 8.58 -13.53
C ASP A 159 14.93 8.71 -14.07
N THR A 160 14.75 8.60 -15.38
CA THR A 160 13.41 8.60 -16.02
C THR A 160 12.53 7.48 -15.45
N ARG A 161 13.10 6.28 -15.24
CA ARG A 161 12.38 5.16 -14.63
C ARG A 161 11.88 5.47 -13.22
N LEU A 162 12.71 6.10 -12.39
CA LEU A 162 12.38 6.43 -11.00
C LEU A 162 11.29 7.50 -10.90
N GLU A 163 11.25 8.43 -11.85
CA GLU A 163 10.16 9.41 -11.95
C GLU A 163 8.83 8.74 -12.32
N LEU A 164 8.84 7.79 -13.26
CA LEU A 164 7.62 7.18 -13.77
C LEU A 164 7.03 6.08 -12.87
N VAL A 165 7.85 5.33 -12.14
CA VAL A 165 7.42 4.10 -11.40
C VAL A 165 6.33 4.34 -10.36
N GLN A 166 6.37 5.46 -9.63
CA GLN A 166 5.33 5.79 -8.64
C GLN A 166 4.33 6.80 -9.16
N PHE A 167 4.74 7.69 -10.08
CA PHE A 167 3.81 8.57 -10.78
C PHE A 167 2.67 7.77 -11.43
N GLY A 168 3.01 6.70 -12.16
CA GLY A 168 2.06 5.91 -12.94
C GLY A 168 0.83 5.44 -12.16
N PRO A 169 0.97 4.49 -11.22
CA PRO A 169 -0.18 3.85 -10.59
C PRO A 169 -1.05 4.82 -9.79
N TRP A 170 -0.45 5.77 -9.08
CA TRP A 170 -1.19 6.76 -8.31
C TRP A 170 -1.94 7.75 -9.18
N THR A 171 -1.38 8.14 -10.33
CA THR A 171 -2.10 8.99 -11.30
C THR A 171 -3.30 8.27 -11.90
N VAL A 172 -3.19 6.97 -12.17
CA VAL A 172 -4.34 6.17 -12.64
C VAL A 172 -5.42 6.07 -11.57
N MET A 173 -5.06 5.83 -10.31
CA MET A 173 -6.00 5.84 -9.19
C MET A 173 -6.68 7.20 -9.04
N ALA A 174 -5.92 8.29 -9.11
CA ALA A 174 -6.46 9.66 -9.06
C ALA A 174 -7.42 9.93 -10.23
N ALA A 175 -7.07 9.55 -11.46
CA ALA A 175 -7.93 9.68 -12.63
C ALA A 175 -9.23 8.87 -12.49
N ASN A 176 -9.15 7.63 -11.99
CA ASN A 176 -10.33 6.80 -11.73
C ASN A 176 -11.29 7.46 -10.72
N ALA A 177 -10.75 7.95 -9.60
CA ALA A 177 -11.52 8.63 -8.57
C ALA A 177 -12.10 9.96 -9.09
N TYR A 178 -11.28 10.78 -9.76
CA TYR A 178 -11.70 12.06 -10.30
C TYR A 178 -12.82 11.90 -11.32
N HIS A 179 -12.65 11.01 -12.31
CA HIS A 179 -13.69 10.70 -13.29
C HIS A 179 -14.97 10.18 -12.63
N ARG A 180 -14.89 9.37 -11.55
CA ARG A 180 -16.07 8.94 -10.80
C ARG A 180 -16.86 10.12 -10.23
N ARG A 181 -16.17 11.17 -9.75
CA ARG A 181 -16.79 12.35 -9.15
C ARG A 181 -17.27 13.36 -10.21
N THR A 182 -16.51 13.58 -11.27
CA THR A 182 -16.72 14.70 -12.20
C THR A 182 -17.19 14.30 -13.59
N GLY A 183 -16.97 13.04 -14.01
CA GLY A 183 -17.18 12.61 -15.39
C GLY A 183 -16.13 13.11 -16.38
N ASP A 184 -14.97 13.60 -15.92
CA ASP A 184 -13.92 14.13 -16.80
C ASP A 184 -13.29 13.03 -17.68
N GLU A 185 -13.66 13.04 -18.96
CA GLU A 185 -13.23 12.06 -19.95
C GLU A 185 -11.75 12.20 -20.35
N GLU A 186 -11.16 13.38 -20.23
CA GLU A 186 -9.76 13.59 -20.59
C GLU A 186 -8.83 13.02 -19.52
N ALA A 187 -9.13 13.29 -18.24
CA ALA A 187 -8.47 12.66 -17.11
C ALA A 187 -8.62 11.13 -17.17
N ALA A 188 -9.82 10.64 -17.53
CA ALA A 188 -10.06 9.22 -17.72
C ALA A 188 -9.19 8.63 -18.85
N ALA A 189 -9.14 9.27 -20.00
CA ALA A 189 -8.32 8.84 -21.13
C ALA A 189 -6.83 8.79 -20.76
N PHE A 190 -6.35 9.81 -20.05
CA PHE A 190 -4.96 9.86 -19.58
C PHE A 190 -4.64 8.75 -18.57
N GLY A 191 -5.55 8.47 -17.62
CA GLY A 191 -5.40 7.34 -16.70
C GLY A 191 -5.32 5.99 -17.42
N LEU A 192 -6.17 5.76 -18.42
CA LEU A 192 -6.12 4.51 -19.21
C LEU A 192 -4.85 4.41 -20.08
N GLU A 193 -4.33 5.53 -20.59
CA GLU A 193 -3.07 5.58 -21.33
C GLU A 193 -1.89 5.15 -20.44
N ILE A 194 -1.78 5.72 -19.24
CA ILE A 194 -0.73 5.36 -18.28
C ILE A 194 -0.84 3.88 -17.88
N ALA A 195 -2.06 3.39 -17.61
CA ALA A 195 -2.26 1.99 -17.24
C ALA A 195 -1.80 1.02 -18.34
N ARG A 196 -2.14 1.32 -19.60
CA ARG A 196 -1.68 0.56 -20.75
C ARG A 196 -0.17 0.58 -20.87
N TRP A 197 0.46 1.74 -20.70
CA TRP A 197 1.92 1.86 -20.72
C TRP A 197 2.58 1.02 -19.62
N MET A 198 2.04 0.99 -18.40
CA MET A 198 2.58 0.17 -17.31
C MET A 198 2.59 -1.31 -17.69
N ILE A 199 1.49 -1.81 -18.26
CA ILE A 199 1.36 -3.19 -18.73
C ILE A 199 2.37 -3.46 -19.85
N GLU A 200 2.29 -2.68 -20.93
CA GLU A 200 3.05 -2.93 -22.17
C GLU A 200 4.57 -2.77 -21.99
N THR A 201 4.96 -1.95 -21.02
CA THR A 201 6.37 -1.72 -20.71
C THR A 201 6.87 -2.71 -19.66
N TYR A 202 6.18 -2.88 -18.54
CA TYR A 202 6.78 -3.52 -17.36
C TYR A 202 6.29 -4.92 -17.03
N GLU A 203 5.11 -5.31 -17.51
CA GLU A 203 4.49 -6.58 -17.12
C GLU A 203 5.09 -7.75 -17.89
N TRP A 204 5.36 -8.84 -17.16
CA TRP A 204 5.61 -10.14 -17.74
C TRP A 204 4.27 -10.78 -18.09
N THR A 205 3.97 -10.87 -19.38
CA THR A 205 2.75 -11.49 -19.90
C THR A 205 3.03 -12.94 -20.32
N GLU A 206 2.00 -13.70 -20.69
CA GLU A 206 2.19 -15.04 -21.28
C GLU A 206 3.16 -15.05 -22.48
N GLU A 207 3.19 -13.97 -23.26
CA GLU A 207 4.03 -13.86 -24.46
C GLU A 207 5.48 -13.49 -24.15
N THR A 208 5.72 -12.73 -23.07
CA THR A 208 7.04 -12.15 -22.76
C THR A 208 7.74 -12.83 -21.59
N ALA A 209 7.01 -13.57 -20.75
CA ALA A 209 7.53 -14.22 -19.57
C ALA A 209 8.51 -15.37 -19.92
N PRO A 210 9.75 -15.38 -19.40
CA PRO A 210 10.69 -16.48 -19.59
C PRO A 210 10.27 -17.73 -18.80
N TYR A 211 9.46 -17.56 -17.76
CA TYR A 211 8.93 -18.62 -16.91
C TYR A 211 7.45 -18.35 -16.59
N PRO A 212 6.58 -19.37 -16.57
CA PRO A 212 5.16 -19.20 -16.24
C PRO A 212 4.92 -18.52 -14.89
N ASP A 213 5.81 -18.77 -13.93
CA ASP A 213 5.75 -18.18 -12.59
C ASP A 213 5.87 -16.65 -12.60
N TYR A 214 6.39 -16.04 -13.67
CA TYR A 214 6.59 -14.59 -13.78
C TYR A 214 5.35 -13.86 -14.27
N ILE A 215 4.37 -14.57 -14.87
CA ILE A 215 3.19 -13.96 -15.48
C ILE A 215 2.41 -13.11 -14.46
N GLY A 216 2.11 -11.86 -14.80
CA GLY A 216 1.49 -10.87 -13.90
C GLY A 216 2.47 -10.19 -12.93
N GLY A 217 3.73 -10.61 -12.93
CA GLY A 217 4.80 -9.89 -12.28
C GLY A 217 5.26 -8.72 -13.15
N TYR A 218 5.83 -7.69 -12.53
CA TYR A 218 6.42 -6.55 -13.24
C TYR A 218 7.93 -6.57 -12.99
N TYR A 219 8.76 -6.13 -13.94
CA TYR A 219 10.17 -5.86 -13.62
C TYR A 219 10.33 -4.46 -13.04
N LYS A 220 11.40 -4.27 -12.25
CA LYS A 220 11.82 -2.95 -11.74
C LYS A 220 13.14 -2.53 -12.35
N LEU A 221 14.07 -3.47 -12.49
CA LEU A 221 15.32 -3.33 -13.23
C LEU A 221 15.45 -4.52 -14.20
N PRO A 222 16.15 -4.36 -15.34
CA PRO A 222 16.30 -5.44 -16.32
C PRO A 222 16.95 -6.72 -15.77
N ASP A 223 17.75 -6.61 -14.72
CA ASP A 223 18.47 -7.72 -14.07
C ASP A 223 17.79 -8.22 -12.77
N GLU A 224 16.61 -7.69 -12.43
CA GLU A 224 15.86 -8.06 -11.23
C GLU A 224 14.71 -9.02 -11.56
N LEU A 225 14.49 -10.01 -10.70
CA LEU A 225 13.31 -10.87 -10.80
C LEU A 225 12.04 -10.07 -10.52
N PRO A 226 10.86 -10.54 -10.97
CA PRO A 226 9.60 -9.94 -10.58
C PRO A 226 9.51 -9.77 -9.05
N ALA A 227 9.11 -8.57 -8.65
CA ALA A 227 9.16 -8.12 -7.27
C ALA A 227 7.94 -7.26 -6.91
N MET A 228 7.92 -6.73 -5.69
CA MET A 228 6.78 -6.06 -5.06
C MET A 228 6.16 -4.92 -5.89
N GLN A 229 6.93 -4.27 -6.78
CA GLN A 229 6.45 -3.24 -7.71
C GLN A 229 5.29 -3.72 -8.58
N ALA A 230 5.18 -5.04 -8.80
CA ALA A 230 4.02 -5.63 -9.44
C ALA A 230 2.73 -5.19 -8.75
N PHE A 231 2.75 -5.08 -7.42
CA PHE A 231 1.58 -4.69 -6.64
C PHE A 231 1.31 -3.19 -6.71
N CYS A 232 2.33 -2.34 -6.75
CA CYS A 232 2.12 -0.91 -6.99
C CYS A 232 1.47 -0.67 -8.36
N TYR A 233 2.01 -1.30 -9.41
CA TYR A 233 1.45 -1.16 -10.74
C TYR A 233 0.05 -1.79 -10.83
N ALA A 234 -0.16 -2.95 -10.22
CA ALA A 234 -1.47 -3.61 -10.19
C ALA A 234 -2.55 -2.78 -9.48
N GLU A 235 -2.24 -1.94 -8.50
CA GLU A 235 -3.21 -0.98 -7.95
C GLU A 235 -3.71 -0.01 -9.03
N GLY A 236 -2.78 0.55 -9.81
CA GLY A 236 -3.12 1.42 -10.93
C GLY A 236 -3.92 0.68 -12.01
N VAL A 237 -3.49 -0.53 -12.40
CA VAL A 237 -4.19 -1.32 -13.42
C VAL A 237 -5.59 -1.77 -12.94
N ALA A 238 -5.75 -2.12 -11.66
CA ALA A 238 -7.06 -2.40 -11.07
C ALA A 238 -7.98 -1.16 -11.11
N ALA A 239 -7.43 0.03 -10.82
CA ALA A 239 -8.16 1.28 -10.96
C ALA A 239 -8.53 1.57 -12.43
N ALA A 240 -7.66 1.24 -13.39
CA ALA A 240 -7.95 1.34 -14.81
C ALA A 240 -9.06 0.38 -15.25
N TYR A 241 -9.12 -0.83 -14.68
CA TYR A 241 -10.24 -1.74 -14.93
C TYR A 241 -11.56 -1.12 -14.48
N GLN A 242 -11.66 -0.60 -13.25
CA GLN A 242 -12.85 0.11 -12.79
C GLN A 242 -13.21 1.32 -13.66
N LEU A 243 -12.19 2.08 -14.07
CA LEU A 243 -12.36 3.25 -14.93
C LEU A 243 -12.89 2.86 -16.32
N ALA A 244 -12.32 1.82 -16.91
CA ALA A 244 -12.73 1.30 -18.21
C ALA A 244 -14.18 0.81 -18.20
N LEU A 245 -14.63 0.14 -17.13
CA LEU A 245 -16.04 -0.26 -16.99
C LEU A 245 -17.03 0.91 -17.12
N ARG A 246 -16.62 2.12 -16.71
CA ARG A 246 -17.46 3.33 -16.78
C ARG A 246 -17.27 4.13 -18.07
N PHE A 247 -16.03 4.27 -18.54
CA PHE A 247 -15.67 5.20 -19.62
C PHE A 247 -15.44 4.51 -20.97
N ARG A 248 -14.83 3.32 -20.99
CA ARG A 248 -14.47 2.55 -22.19
C ARG A 248 -14.66 1.04 -21.97
N PRO A 249 -15.92 0.56 -21.90
CA PRO A 249 -16.21 -0.83 -21.53
C PRO A 249 -15.55 -1.85 -22.47
N GLU A 250 -15.32 -1.49 -23.73
CA GLU A 250 -14.61 -2.32 -24.71
C GLU A 250 -13.14 -2.61 -24.34
N SER A 251 -12.55 -1.78 -23.49
CA SER A 251 -11.19 -1.95 -22.97
C SER A 251 -11.15 -2.66 -21.61
N ALA A 252 -12.30 -2.89 -20.95
CA ALA A 252 -12.34 -3.40 -19.58
C ALA A 252 -11.74 -4.81 -19.44
N ALA A 253 -12.03 -5.70 -20.39
CA ALA A 253 -11.50 -7.07 -20.39
C ALA A 253 -9.96 -7.11 -20.46
N TYR A 254 -9.34 -6.15 -21.15
CA TYR A 254 -7.88 -6.04 -21.21
C TYR A 254 -7.30 -5.72 -19.82
N PHE A 255 -7.81 -4.69 -19.14
CA PHE A 255 -7.32 -4.33 -17.80
C PHE A 255 -7.69 -5.37 -16.74
N GLU A 256 -8.84 -6.04 -16.86
CA GLU A 256 -9.22 -7.16 -16.00
C GLU A 256 -8.17 -8.27 -16.05
N GLN A 257 -7.83 -8.73 -17.24
CA GLN A 257 -6.93 -9.86 -17.43
C GLN A 257 -5.57 -9.57 -16.79
N HIS A 258 -4.98 -8.41 -17.08
CA HIS A 258 -3.68 -8.00 -16.54
C HIS A 258 -3.69 -7.80 -15.02
N THR A 259 -4.79 -7.26 -14.48
CA THR A 259 -4.96 -7.20 -13.02
C THR A 259 -5.05 -8.60 -12.42
N ARG A 260 -5.84 -9.50 -13.01
CA ARG A 260 -6.03 -10.87 -12.53
C ARG A 260 -4.74 -11.69 -12.58
N GLU A 261 -3.94 -11.54 -13.63
CA GLU A 261 -2.60 -12.12 -13.72
C GLU A 261 -1.70 -11.62 -12.59
N SER A 262 -1.75 -10.31 -12.28
CA SER A 262 -1.05 -9.73 -11.14
C SER A 262 -1.54 -10.29 -9.80
N MET A 263 -2.84 -10.57 -9.64
CA MET A 263 -3.38 -11.20 -8.43
C MET A 263 -2.88 -12.62 -8.26
N ARG A 264 -2.83 -13.40 -9.36
CA ARG A 264 -2.21 -14.73 -9.39
C ARG A 264 -0.75 -14.66 -8.96
N PHE A 265 0.02 -13.71 -9.50
CA PHE A 265 1.41 -13.46 -9.08
C PHE A 265 1.51 -13.10 -7.59
N GLY A 266 0.60 -12.26 -7.08
CA GLY A 266 0.52 -11.91 -5.66
C GLY A 266 0.33 -13.11 -4.74
N LEU A 267 -0.55 -14.04 -5.12
CA LEU A 267 -0.75 -15.29 -4.39
C LEU A 267 0.51 -16.16 -4.38
N GLN A 268 1.29 -16.15 -5.45
CA GLN A 268 2.59 -16.84 -5.51
C GLN A 268 3.63 -16.16 -4.61
N MET A 269 3.62 -14.84 -4.53
CA MET A 269 4.53 -14.06 -3.69
C MET A 269 4.19 -14.14 -2.21
N GLN A 270 2.95 -14.47 -1.87
CA GLN A 270 2.49 -14.62 -0.49
C GLN A 270 3.11 -15.84 0.19
N TYR A 271 3.56 -15.65 1.43
CA TYR A 271 3.97 -16.72 2.31
C TYR A 271 2.78 -17.55 2.79
N ASN A 272 2.97 -18.87 2.81
CA ASN A 272 1.95 -19.84 3.17
C ASN A 272 2.55 -21.09 3.85
N ASP A 273 1.70 -22.10 4.04
CA ASP A 273 2.02 -23.40 4.66
C ASP A 273 2.99 -24.28 3.87
N PHE A 274 3.53 -23.81 2.76
CA PHE A 274 4.61 -24.49 2.02
C PHE A 274 5.87 -23.65 1.91
N SER A 275 5.80 -22.34 2.16
CA SER A 275 6.92 -21.41 1.98
C SER A 275 7.45 -20.80 3.27
N THR A 276 6.85 -21.06 4.43
CA THR A 276 7.36 -20.54 5.73
C THR A 276 8.32 -21.48 6.48
N TYR A 277 8.65 -22.67 5.94
CA TYR A 277 9.52 -23.66 6.60
C TYR A 277 10.94 -23.18 6.96
N ALA A 278 11.45 -22.17 6.23
CA ALA A 278 12.79 -21.64 6.46
C ALA A 278 12.84 -20.56 7.56
N PHE A 279 11.68 -20.09 8.04
CA PHE A 279 11.62 -18.99 9.01
C PHE A 279 11.67 -19.51 10.44
N SER A 280 12.32 -18.75 11.31
CA SER A 280 12.33 -19.03 12.76
C SER A 280 10.97 -18.79 13.42
N ARG A 281 10.09 -18.00 12.79
CA ARG A 281 8.74 -17.65 13.26
C ARG A 281 7.74 -17.73 12.09
N PRO A 282 7.39 -18.96 11.64
CA PRO A 282 6.58 -19.15 10.43
C PRO A 282 5.19 -18.50 10.53
N ASP A 283 4.61 -18.48 11.73
CA ASP A 283 3.30 -17.86 12.02
C ASP A 283 3.30 -16.33 11.89
N GLN A 284 4.44 -15.66 12.07
CA GLN A 284 4.55 -14.21 11.92
C GLN A 284 4.71 -13.76 10.47
N VAL A 285 5.12 -14.68 9.60
CA VAL A 285 5.39 -14.41 8.19
C VAL A 285 4.26 -14.94 7.30
N ASP A 286 3.44 -15.88 7.79
CA ASP A 286 2.26 -16.40 7.09
C ASP A 286 1.34 -15.27 6.61
N GLY A 287 1.02 -15.25 5.32
CA GLY A 287 0.24 -14.18 4.68
C GLY A 287 1.05 -12.94 4.27
N GLY A 288 2.29 -12.81 4.74
CA GLY A 288 3.20 -11.76 4.30
C GLY A 288 3.58 -11.89 2.82
N ILE A 289 3.89 -10.77 2.18
CA ILE A 289 4.29 -10.72 0.77
C ILE A 289 5.80 -10.47 0.72
N ARG A 290 6.52 -11.34 0.03
CA ARG A 290 7.98 -11.24 -0.14
C ARG A 290 8.36 -10.12 -1.11
N TYR A 291 9.57 -9.57 -0.99
CA TYR A 291 10.05 -8.51 -1.87
C TYR A 291 10.13 -8.97 -3.33
N SER A 292 10.84 -10.06 -3.61
CA SER A 292 11.03 -10.64 -4.95
C SER A 292 10.97 -12.15 -4.86
N MET A 293 10.87 -12.85 -5.99
CA MET A 293 10.86 -14.32 -6.00
C MET A 293 12.07 -14.96 -5.30
N ASN A 294 13.22 -14.27 -5.27
CA ASN A 294 14.47 -14.71 -4.65
C ASN A 294 14.87 -13.95 -3.38
N GLU A 295 14.12 -12.94 -2.92
CA GLU A 295 14.41 -12.19 -1.70
C GLU A 295 13.27 -12.34 -0.68
N THR A 296 13.60 -12.88 0.49
CA THR A 296 12.61 -13.26 1.51
C THR A 296 12.17 -12.12 2.43
N LYS A 297 12.53 -10.87 2.11
CA LYS A 297 12.22 -9.70 2.93
C LYS A 297 10.72 -9.40 2.86
N VAL A 298 10.08 -9.23 4.01
CA VAL A 298 8.70 -8.73 4.13
C VAL A 298 8.75 -7.33 4.73
N ARG A 299 8.00 -6.40 4.14
CA ARG A 299 7.76 -5.08 4.69
C ARG A 299 6.28 -4.72 4.58
N ILE A 300 5.85 -3.78 5.42
CA ILE A 300 4.45 -3.33 5.48
C ILE A 300 3.97 -2.79 4.13
N ASP A 301 4.81 -2.07 3.39
CA ASP A 301 4.48 -1.53 2.07
C ASP A 301 4.19 -2.64 1.05
N TYR A 302 4.93 -3.75 1.09
CA TYR A 302 4.72 -4.87 0.15
C TYR A 302 3.37 -5.53 0.38
N VAL A 303 3.03 -5.73 1.65
CA VAL A 303 1.76 -6.30 2.07
C VAL A 303 0.61 -5.34 1.77
N HIS A 304 0.80 -4.04 2.02
CA HIS A 304 -0.21 -3.02 1.75
C HIS A 304 -0.55 -2.93 0.26
N HIS A 305 0.44 -2.73 -0.61
CA HIS A 305 0.19 -2.65 -2.06
C HIS A 305 -0.45 -3.93 -2.59
N GLY A 306 0.01 -5.11 -2.14
CA GLY A 306 -0.58 -6.38 -2.55
C GLY A 306 -2.05 -6.52 -2.12
N LEU A 307 -2.37 -6.19 -0.87
CA LEU A 307 -3.76 -6.22 -0.37
C LEU A 307 -4.64 -5.18 -1.05
N SER A 308 -4.13 -3.97 -1.26
CA SER A 308 -4.82 -2.89 -1.94
C SER A 308 -5.15 -3.25 -3.39
N ALA A 309 -4.20 -3.78 -4.15
CA ALA A 309 -4.43 -4.23 -5.52
C ALA A 309 -5.48 -5.36 -5.59
N MET A 310 -5.39 -6.34 -4.68
CA MET A 310 -6.38 -7.42 -4.55
C MET A 310 -7.77 -6.90 -4.22
N TYR A 311 -7.87 -5.99 -3.26
CA TYR A 311 -9.14 -5.38 -2.87
C TYR A 311 -9.75 -4.60 -4.04
N GLN A 312 -8.96 -3.75 -4.72
CA GLN A 312 -9.43 -2.96 -5.85
C GLN A 312 -9.92 -3.84 -7.01
N TRP A 313 -9.21 -4.93 -7.32
CA TRP A 313 -9.64 -5.91 -8.32
C TRP A 313 -10.96 -6.56 -7.93
N VAL A 314 -11.10 -7.05 -6.68
CA VAL A 314 -12.35 -7.65 -6.20
C VAL A 314 -13.51 -6.66 -6.32
N LYS A 315 -13.32 -5.41 -5.88
CA LYS A 315 -14.36 -4.37 -6.01
C LYS A 315 -14.74 -4.08 -7.46
N ALA A 316 -13.77 -4.12 -8.38
CA ALA A 316 -14.02 -3.95 -9.81
C ALA A 316 -14.82 -5.13 -10.38
N ALA A 317 -14.38 -6.35 -10.08
CA ALA A 317 -15.01 -7.60 -10.51
C ALA A 317 -16.45 -7.76 -9.99
N GLU A 318 -16.73 -7.30 -8.77
CA GLU A 318 -18.09 -7.25 -8.22
C GLU A 318 -19.02 -6.33 -9.02
N SER A 319 -18.48 -5.24 -9.58
CA SER A 319 -19.23 -4.27 -10.38
C SER A 319 -19.37 -4.66 -11.85
N ASP A 320 -18.55 -5.59 -12.33
CA ASP A 320 -18.56 -6.03 -13.73
C ASP A 320 -19.60 -7.14 -13.95
N ALA A 321 -20.75 -6.75 -14.52
CA ALA A 321 -21.82 -7.69 -14.86
C ALA A 321 -21.47 -8.61 -16.04
N THR A 322 -20.40 -8.33 -16.78
CA THR A 322 -19.94 -9.12 -17.93
C THR A 322 -18.88 -10.15 -17.56
N LEU A 323 -18.27 -10.02 -16.38
CA LEU A 323 -17.26 -10.94 -15.90
C LEU A 323 -17.88 -12.31 -15.63
N ALA A 324 -17.22 -13.36 -16.13
CA ALA A 324 -17.68 -14.73 -15.96
C ALA A 324 -17.74 -15.10 -14.47
N ALA A 325 -18.82 -15.79 -14.07
CA ALA A 325 -19.08 -16.09 -12.66
C ALA A 325 -17.94 -16.93 -12.05
N GLU A 326 -17.36 -17.84 -12.82
CA GLU A 326 -16.22 -18.67 -12.41
C GLU A 326 -14.95 -17.86 -12.10
N ILE A 327 -14.74 -16.72 -12.78
CA ILE A 327 -13.62 -15.81 -12.52
C ILE A 327 -13.92 -14.99 -11.26
N ARG A 328 -15.14 -14.46 -11.17
CA ARG A 328 -15.58 -13.63 -10.04
C ARG A 328 -15.63 -14.41 -8.72
N GLU A 329 -16.10 -15.66 -8.76
CA GLU A 329 -16.26 -16.52 -7.59
C GLU A 329 -14.97 -17.24 -7.22
N GLY A 330 -14.09 -17.52 -8.19
CA GLY A 330 -12.73 -18.03 -7.99
C GLY A 330 -12.64 -19.13 -6.92
N PRO A 331 -13.08 -20.37 -7.19
CA PRO A 331 -13.17 -21.41 -6.17
C PRO A 331 -11.82 -21.62 -5.48
N MET A 332 -11.85 -21.71 -4.15
CA MET A 332 -10.65 -22.01 -3.39
C MET A 332 -10.08 -23.36 -3.83
N THR A 333 -8.77 -23.38 -4.10
CA THR A 333 -8.03 -24.63 -4.26
C THR A 333 -8.10 -25.47 -2.98
N PRO A 334 -7.89 -26.80 -3.06
CA PRO A 334 -7.81 -27.64 -1.86
C PRO A 334 -6.79 -27.12 -0.83
N ILE A 335 -5.66 -26.59 -1.31
CA ILE A 335 -4.62 -25.99 -0.46
C ILE A 335 -5.12 -24.73 0.26
N GLN A 336 -5.80 -23.83 -0.45
CA GLN A 336 -6.37 -22.63 0.16
C GLN A 336 -7.45 -22.98 1.20
N SER A 337 -8.29 -23.98 0.89
CA SER A 337 -9.32 -24.46 1.81
C SER A 337 -8.72 -25.06 3.09
N GLN A 338 -7.71 -25.93 2.95
CA GLN A 338 -6.99 -26.51 4.10
C GLN A 338 -6.32 -25.44 4.97
N ARG A 339 -5.74 -24.41 4.35
CA ARG A 339 -5.14 -23.28 5.07
C ARG A 339 -6.20 -22.49 5.84
N LEU A 340 -7.35 -22.20 5.23
CA LEU A 340 -8.44 -21.48 5.89
C LEU A 340 -8.92 -22.23 7.14
N GLU A 341 -9.21 -23.53 6.99
CA GLU A 341 -9.61 -24.38 8.13
C GLU A 341 -8.54 -24.41 9.23
N ARG A 342 -7.26 -24.44 8.87
CA ARG A 342 -6.14 -24.38 9.84
C ARG A 342 -6.13 -23.04 10.57
N LEU A 343 -6.28 -21.92 9.85
CA LEU A 343 -6.31 -20.58 10.45
C LEU A 343 -7.51 -20.40 11.39
N GLU A 344 -8.67 -20.96 11.04
CA GLU A 344 -9.85 -20.98 11.91
C GLU A 344 -9.60 -21.79 13.18
N ARG A 345 -9.01 -22.99 13.07
CA ARG A 345 -8.61 -23.79 14.25
C ARG A 345 -7.60 -23.03 15.12
N LEU A 346 -6.60 -22.39 14.51
CA LEU A 346 -5.59 -21.62 15.23
C LEU A 346 -6.21 -20.43 15.97
N ARG A 347 -7.15 -19.71 15.34
CA ARG A 347 -7.89 -18.61 15.98
C ARG A 347 -8.69 -19.12 17.18
N ALA A 348 -9.49 -20.17 16.99
CA ALA A 348 -10.28 -20.75 18.07
C ALA A 348 -9.41 -21.24 19.25
N ALA A 349 -8.27 -21.87 18.95
CA ALA A 349 -7.32 -22.33 19.97
C ALA A 349 -6.70 -21.16 20.76
N ARG A 350 -6.35 -20.05 20.07
CA ARG A 350 -5.86 -18.82 20.72
C ARG A 350 -6.91 -18.17 21.61
N GLU A 351 -8.15 -18.09 21.14
CA GLU A 351 -9.28 -17.56 21.92
C GLU A 351 -9.54 -18.42 23.18
N ALA A 352 -9.37 -19.73 23.08
CA ALA A 352 -9.51 -20.66 24.21
C ALA A 352 -8.30 -20.71 25.15
N GLY A 353 -7.15 -20.15 24.76
CA GLY A 353 -5.88 -20.32 25.48
C GLY A 353 -5.37 -21.77 25.47
N ASP A 354 -5.79 -22.59 24.49
CA ASP A 354 -5.42 -24.01 24.38
C ASP A 354 -4.07 -24.16 23.69
N VAL A 355 -3.02 -24.33 24.49
CA VAL A 355 -1.64 -24.45 24.01
C VAL A 355 -1.43 -25.68 23.13
N GLU A 356 -2.10 -26.79 23.42
CA GLU A 356 -1.94 -28.03 22.64
C GLU A 356 -2.63 -27.88 21.27
N ALA A 357 -3.85 -27.34 21.25
CA ALA A 357 -4.55 -27.07 19.99
C ALA A 357 -3.83 -26.01 19.15
N ILE A 358 -3.19 -25.02 19.78
CA ILE A 358 -2.32 -24.06 19.07
C ILE A 358 -1.18 -24.80 18.36
N ASP A 359 -0.47 -25.69 19.05
CA ASP A 359 0.67 -26.44 18.46
C ASP A 359 0.20 -27.38 17.34
N GLN A 360 -0.96 -28.04 17.51
CA GLN A 360 -1.57 -28.88 16.48
C GLN A 360 -2.06 -28.11 15.25
N ALA A 361 -2.41 -26.82 15.41
CA ALA A 361 -2.85 -25.96 14.32
C ALA A 361 -1.69 -25.24 13.58
N MET A 362 -0.44 -25.48 13.99
CA MET A 362 0.74 -24.93 13.31
C MET A 362 0.97 -25.62 11.94
N PRO A 363 1.71 -24.97 11.01
CA PRO A 363 2.14 -25.61 9.77
C PRO A 363 2.93 -26.92 10.03
N PRO A 364 3.00 -27.85 9.06
CA PRO A 364 3.48 -29.22 9.25
C PRO A 364 4.95 -29.37 9.71
N TRP A 365 5.76 -28.31 9.65
CA TRP A 365 7.13 -28.30 10.18
C TRP A 365 7.24 -27.86 11.65
N GLY A 366 6.10 -27.63 12.32
CA GLY A 366 6.01 -27.41 13.77
C GLY A 366 6.35 -25.99 14.24
N SER A 367 6.45 -25.85 15.56
CA SER A 367 6.73 -24.60 16.26
C SER A 367 8.15 -24.07 16.02
N ALA A 368 8.35 -22.77 16.32
CA ALA A 368 9.60 -22.04 16.15
C ALA A 368 10.82 -22.82 16.68
N ARG A 369 11.76 -23.18 15.80
CA ARG A 369 12.98 -23.94 16.17
C ARG A 369 13.95 -23.17 17.09
N ARG A 370 13.74 -21.88 17.32
CA ARG A 370 14.50 -21.05 18.27
C ARG A 370 13.64 -19.91 18.83
N ALA A 371 13.63 -19.78 20.16
CA ALA A 371 13.17 -18.56 20.81
C ALA A 371 14.13 -17.41 20.46
N VAL A 372 13.72 -16.54 19.54
CA VAL A 372 14.41 -15.27 19.29
C VAL A 372 13.85 -14.26 20.29
N PRO A 373 14.68 -13.47 21.00
CA PRO A 373 14.20 -12.45 21.94
C PRO A 373 13.12 -11.57 21.30
N ALA A 374 12.10 -11.19 22.07
CA ALA A 374 11.14 -10.18 21.62
C ALA A 374 11.91 -8.90 21.24
N MET A 375 11.71 -8.39 20.02
CA MET A 375 12.24 -7.08 19.63
C MET A 375 11.55 -6.05 20.53
N ARG A 376 12.29 -5.54 21.51
CA ARG A 376 11.83 -4.42 22.33
C ARG A 376 12.15 -3.15 21.55
N PHE A 377 11.14 -2.55 20.93
CA PHE A 377 11.28 -1.15 20.57
C PHE A 377 11.41 -0.37 21.88
N ALA A 378 12.52 0.32 22.06
CA ALA A 378 12.65 1.29 23.12
C ALA A 378 11.66 2.41 22.80
N TYR A 379 10.54 2.44 23.50
CA TYR A 379 9.61 3.56 23.39
C TYR A 379 10.30 4.80 23.98
N PRO A 380 10.16 5.98 23.34
CA PRO A 380 10.62 7.23 23.94
C PRO A 380 9.94 7.44 25.29
N GLU A 381 10.69 7.90 26.30
CA GLU A 381 10.20 8.11 27.68
C GLU A 381 9.02 9.08 27.79
N ASN A 382 8.79 9.87 26.73
CA ASN A 382 7.79 10.91 26.60
C ASN A 382 6.62 10.55 25.65
N ALA A 383 6.48 9.28 25.26
CA ALA A 383 5.34 8.82 24.49
C ALA A 383 4.03 8.96 25.29
N VAL A 384 3.22 9.96 24.95
CA VAL A 384 1.85 10.09 25.47
C VAL A 384 0.97 9.02 24.80
N PHE A 385 0.30 8.20 25.61
CA PHE A 385 -0.67 7.21 25.15
C PHE A 385 -2.08 7.73 25.45
N PRO A 386 -2.98 7.84 24.46
CA PRO A 386 -4.40 7.98 24.72
C PRO A 386 -5.06 6.60 24.60
N VAL A 387 -4.69 5.64 25.45
CA VAL A 387 -5.52 4.45 25.66
C VAL A 387 -5.53 4.18 27.15
N ALA A 388 -6.73 4.24 27.73
CA ALA A 388 -6.97 4.01 29.14
C ALA A 388 -6.25 2.74 29.64
N GLU A 389 -5.57 2.91 30.77
CA GLU A 389 -4.91 1.93 31.63
C GLU A 389 -5.14 0.43 31.29
N SER A 390 -4.25 -0.14 30.49
CA SER A 390 -3.85 -1.54 30.70
C SER A 390 -2.32 -1.59 30.72
N ASN A 391 -1.77 -1.36 31.91
CA ASN A 391 -0.34 -1.42 32.15
C ASN A 391 0.17 -2.87 31.92
N PRO A 392 0.97 -3.16 30.87
CA PRO A 392 1.41 -4.52 30.57
C PRO A 392 2.35 -5.11 31.63
N SER A 393 2.80 -4.30 32.59
CA SER A 393 3.68 -4.73 33.68
C SER A 393 2.99 -5.58 34.76
N GLN A 394 1.66 -5.65 34.80
CA GLN A 394 0.93 -6.41 35.83
C GLN A 394 0.71 -7.90 35.52
N ILE A 395 1.10 -8.41 34.33
CA ILE A 395 0.97 -9.84 33.98
C ILE A 395 2.22 -10.66 34.40
N ARG A 396 3.11 -10.11 35.24
CA ARG A 396 4.32 -10.82 35.70
C ARG A 396 4.49 -10.83 37.23
N SER A 397 3.60 -11.55 37.89
CA SER A 397 3.90 -12.30 39.11
C SER A 397 2.98 -13.51 39.05
N GLU A 398 3.45 -14.72 38.76
CA GLU A 398 4.16 -15.57 39.70
C GLU A 398 4.97 -16.62 38.93
N GLN A 399 6.29 -16.64 39.10
CA GLN A 399 7.07 -17.87 38.95
C GLN A 399 7.83 -18.10 40.26
N PRO A 400 7.72 -19.30 40.88
CA PRO A 400 8.45 -19.59 42.10
C PRO A 400 9.95 -19.65 41.83
N LYS A 401 10.71 -18.91 42.63
CA LYS A 401 12.18 -18.96 42.65
C LYS A 401 12.62 -20.40 42.96
N LYS A 402 13.32 -21.03 42.02
CA LYS A 402 14.09 -22.25 42.31
C LYS A 402 15.24 -21.90 43.24
N GLU A 403 15.22 -22.49 44.44
CA GLU A 403 16.36 -22.49 45.37
C GLU A 403 17.53 -23.25 44.75
N SER A 404 18.69 -22.60 44.70
CA SER A 404 19.95 -23.20 44.32
C SER A 404 20.54 -23.96 45.51
N ALA A 405 20.76 -25.27 45.36
CA ALA A 405 21.50 -26.09 46.31
C ALA A 405 23.00 -25.71 46.33
N PRO A 406 23.68 -25.82 47.48
CA PRO A 406 25.09 -25.47 47.59
C PRO A 406 26.01 -26.55 47.00
N SER A 407 27.05 -26.09 46.31
CA SER A 407 28.20 -26.87 45.85
C SER A 407 28.95 -27.47 47.05
N SER A 408 29.13 -28.80 47.04
CA SER A 408 30.11 -29.50 47.86
C SER A 408 31.16 -30.15 46.96
N ALA A 409 32.41 -29.86 47.30
CA ALA A 409 33.62 -30.37 46.67
C ALA A 409 33.76 -31.90 46.73
N GLN A 410 34.27 -32.49 45.65
CA GLN A 410 35.53 -33.27 45.59
C GLN A 410 35.95 -33.47 44.14
#